data_AF-K1XVE6-F1
#
_entry.id   AF-K1XVE6-F1
#
_cell.length_a   1.000
_cell.length_b   1.000
_cell.length_c   1.000
_cell.angle_alpha   90.00
_cell.angle_beta   90.00
_cell.angle_gamma   90.00
#
_symmetry.space_group_name_H-M   'P 1'
#
loop_
_entity.id
_entity.type
_entity.pdbx_description
1 polymer ?
#
loop_
_entity_poly.entity_id
_entity_poly.type
_entity_poly.pdbx_seq_one_letter_code
_entity_poly.pdbx_strand_id
1 'polypeptide(L)'
;MDILMSKKNLKNPKERDVQPQGENGSKNELVTPELKQIISRFQNLIQEAFVIYSPLVDDIIRKKSQNKNEIEHLLDGILDFCFDDKMLKLFKKLCRYFYYIDPKVTADYIYLYRDMWDETFQKQ
;
A
#
# COMPACT_ATOMS: atom_id res chain seq x y z
N MET A 1 -33.88 21.75 -64.32
CA MET A 1 -33.21 21.00 -65.40
C MET A 1 -31.70 21.17 -65.20
N ASP A 2 -30.99 20.03 -65.26
CA ASP A 2 -29.53 19.81 -65.41
C ASP A 2 -28.62 20.27 -64.24
N ILE A 3 -28.08 19.37 -63.40
CA ILE A 3 -27.03 18.34 -63.60
C ILE A 3 -25.78 18.90 -64.29
N LEU A 4 -24.69 19.10 -63.52
CA LEU A 4 -23.39 18.42 -63.73
C LEU A 4 -22.29 18.94 -62.77
N MET A 5 -21.85 17.99 -61.94
CA MET A 5 -20.48 17.71 -61.50
C MET A 5 -19.36 18.73 -61.78
N SER A 6 -18.67 19.16 -60.72
CA SER A 6 -17.20 19.13 -60.74
C SER A 6 -16.63 19.13 -59.31
N LYS A 7 -16.27 17.92 -58.84
CA LYS A 7 -15.41 17.74 -57.67
C LYS A 7 -14.00 18.22 -58.02
N LYS A 8 -13.62 19.44 -57.62
CA LYS A 8 -12.21 19.83 -57.55
C LYS A 8 -11.65 19.43 -56.19
N ASN A 9 -10.82 18.39 -56.25
CA ASN A 9 -9.81 18.04 -55.26
C ASN A 9 -9.00 19.27 -54.86
N LEU A 10 -9.15 19.75 -53.62
CA LEU A 10 -8.08 20.44 -52.91
C LEU A 10 -7.49 19.43 -51.93
N LYS A 11 -6.42 18.75 -52.36
CA LYS A 11 -5.55 18.01 -51.44
C LYS A 11 -4.92 19.01 -50.48
N ASN A 12 -5.20 18.85 -49.21
CA ASN A 12 -4.66 19.69 -48.14
C ASN A 12 -3.19 19.27 -47.92
N PRO A 13 -2.19 20.15 -48.13
CA PRO A 13 -0.79 19.74 -48.16
C PRO A 13 -0.19 19.74 -46.75
N LYS A 14 -0.64 18.85 -45.86
CA LYS A 14 0.06 18.48 -44.61
C LYS A 14 -0.19 17.03 -44.14
N GLU A 15 -0.44 16.10 -45.05
CA GLU A 15 -0.17 14.69 -44.78
C GLU A 15 1.35 14.47 -44.88
N ARG A 16 2.05 14.74 -43.78
CA ARG A 16 3.38 14.18 -43.56
C ARG A 16 3.18 12.84 -42.91
N ASP A 17 3.60 11.79 -43.62
CA ASP A 17 3.86 10.47 -43.08
C ASP A 17 4.75 10.61 -41.84
N VAL A 18 4.15 10.54 -40.65
CA VAL A 18 4.86 10.21 -39.42
C VAL A 18 4.40 8.81 -39.07
N GLN A 19 5.28 7.86 -39.38
CA GLN A 19 5.20 6.46 -38.96
C GLN A 19 4.88 6.37 -37.45
N PRO A 20 4.12 5.35 -37.00
CA PRO A 20 3.92 5.11 -35.58
C PRO A 20 5.25 4.69 -34.98
N GLN A 21 5.96 5.62 -34.33
CA GLN A 21 7.10 5.24 -33.51
C GLN A 21 6.59 4.53 -32.26
N GLY A 22 6.72 3.20 -32.34
CA GLY A 22 7.04 2.26 -31.27
C GLY A 22 6.98 2.77 -29.84
N GLU A 23 6.01 2.20 -29.12
CA GLU A 23 6.25 1.37 -27.94
C GLU A 23 7.26 1.87 -26.88
N ASN A 24 6.67 2.30 -25.77
CA ASN A 24 6.97 1.76 -24.44
C ASN A 24 8.40 1.99 -23.91
N GLY A 25 8.78 3.26 -23.77
CA GLY A 25 9.97 3.69 -23.04
C GLY A 25 9.88 3.38 -21.55
N SER A 26 10.39 2.20 -21.19
CA SER A 26 11.13 1.89 -19.96
C SER A 26 10.57 2.40 -18.61
N LYS A 27 9.49 1.76 -18.12
CA LYS A 27 9.21 1.75 -16.67
C LYS A 27 10.01 0.67 -15.91
N ASN A 28 10.84 -0.11 -16.60
CA ASN A 28 11.51 -1.29 -16.05
C ASN A 28 13.03 -1.14 -15.83
N GLU A 29 13.65 0.00 -16.18
CA GLU A 29 15.10 0.20 -16.00
C GLU A 29 15.55 0.41 -14.55
N LEU A 30 14.63 0.71 -13.63
CA LEU A 30 14.97 1.03 -12.23
C LEU A 30 15.07 -0.20 -11.31
N VAL A 31 14.66 -1.39 -11.75
CA VAL A 31 14.59 -2.57 -10.89
C VAL A 31 15.72 -3.55 -11.22
N THR A 32 16.88 -3.33 -10.59
CA THR A 32 18.04 -4.21 -10.73
C THR A 32 17.80 -5.57 -10.06
N PRO A 33 18.51 -6.64 -10.46
CA PRO A 33 18.43 -7.94 -9.79
C PRO A 33 18.73 -7.89 -8.29
N GLU A 34 19.59 -6.98 -7.85
CA GLU A 34 19.93 -6.76 -6.44
C GLU A 34 18.73 -6.17 -5.68
N LEU A 35 18.06 -5.17 -6.27
CA LEU A 35 16.86 -4.60 -5.68
C LEU A 35 15.73 -5.64 -5.57
N LYS A 36 15.56 -6.50 -6.57
CA LYS A 36 14.57 -7.60 -6.51
C LYS A 36 14.86 -8.55 -5.35
N GLN A 37 16.13 -8.88 -5.12
CA GLN A 37 16.51 -9.74 -3.99
C GLN A 37 16.22 -9.07 -2.65
N ILE A 38 16.49 -7.77 -2.51
CA ILE A 38 16.18 -7.02 -1.29
C ILE A 38 14.66 -7.01 -1.04
N ILE A 39 13.86 -6.69 -2.06
CA ILE A 39 12.39 -6.70 -1.97
C ILE A 39 11.87 -8.09 -1.56
N SER A 40 12.40 -9.17 -2.15
CA SER A 40 11.98 -10.53 -1.80
C SER A 40 12.31 -10.88 -0.35
N ARG A 41 13.49 -10.51 0.14
CA ARG A 41 13.86 -10.74 1.55
C ARG A 41 12.96 -9.95 2.51
N PHE A 42 12.61 -8.73 2.14
CA PHE A 42 11.68 -7.90 2.92
C PHE A 42 10.27 -8.51 2.94
N GLN A 43 9.77 -9.00 1.81
CA GLN A 43 8.49 -9.72 1.72
C GLN A 43 8.48 -10.98 2.60
N ASN A 44 9.57 -11.75 2.61
CA ASN A 44 9.69 -12.92 3.48
C ASN A 44 9.66 -12.52 4.96
N LEU A 45 10.37 -11.46 5.34
CA LEU A 45 10.36 -10.94 6.71
C LEU A 45 8.94 -10.54 7.16
N ILE A 46 8.15 -9.89 6.30
CA ILE A 46 6.76 -9.56 6.59
C ILE A 46 5.92 -10.82 6.79
N GLN A 47 6.11 -11.86 5.95
CA GLN A 47 5.36 -13.11 6.12
C GLN A 47 5.73 -13.82 7.43
N GLU A 48 7.02 -13.85 7.79
CA GLU A 48 7.48 -14.42 9.06
C GLU A 48 6.91 -13.65 10.24
N ALA A 49 6.94 -12.31 10.21
CA ALA A 49 6.33 -11.46 11.23
C ALA A 49 4.83 -11.76 11.36
N PHE A 50 4.10 -11.87 10.24
CA PHE A 50 2.67 -12.18 10.27
C PHE A 50 2.38 -13.56 10.90
N VAL A 51 3.17 -14.59 10.56
CA VAL A 51 3.05 -15.94 11.12
C VAL A 51 3.30 -15.94 12.64
N ILE A 52 4.20 -15.09 13.13
CA ILE A 52 4.49 -14.96 14.56
C ILE A 52 3.39 -14.16 15.28
N TYR A 53 3.04 -12.97 14.77
CA TYR A 53 2.15 -12.06 15.47
C TYR A 53 0.69 -12.48 15.44
N SER A 54 0.22 -13.07 14.33
CA SER A 54 -1.19 -13.45 14.18
C SER A 54 -1.70 -14.35 15.34
N PRO A 55 -1.05 -15.49 15.66
CA PRO A 55 -1.50 -16.34 16.76
C PRO A 55 -1.39 -15.66 18.13
N LEU A 56 -0.41 -14.75 18.34
CA LEU A 56 -0.27 -14.02 19.60
C LEU A 56 -1.46 -13.06 19.83
N VAL A 57 -1.86 -12.33 18.79
CA VAL A 57 -3.05 -11.46 18.84
C VAL A 57 -4.31 -12.29 19.11
N ASP A 58 -4.45 -13.42 18.42
CA ASP A 58 -5.59 -14.32 18.60
C ASP A 58 -5.65 -14.88 20.03
N ASP A 59 -4.49 -15.22 20.60
CA ASP A 59 -4.36 -15.69 21.97
C ASP A 59 -4.75 -14.63 23.01
N ILE A 60 -4.27 -13.39 22.87
CA ILE A 60 -4.63 -12.26 23.75
C ILE A 60 -6.15 -12.07 23.76
N ILE A 61 -6.77 -12.01 22.58
CA ILE A 61 -8.20 -11.76 22.43
C ILE A 61 -9.01 -12.94 22.96
N ARG A 62 -8.63 -14.18 22.61
CA ARG A 62 -9.32 -15.40 23.05
C ARG A 62 -9.28 -15.56 24.57
N LYS A 63 -8.12 -15.31 25.19
CA LYS A 63 -7.93 -15.38 26.64
C LYS A 63 -8.51 -14.17 27.37
N LYS A 64 -8.96 -13.14 26.63
CA LYS A 64 -9.37 -11.84 27.16
C LYS A 64 -8.30 -11.22 28.07
N SER A 65 -7.02 -11.35 27.69
CA SER A 65 -5.90 -10.80 28.46
C SER A 65 -6.11 -9.31 28.69
N GLN A 66 -5.95 -8.86 29.94
CA GLN A 66 -6.00 -7.45 30.34
C GLN A 66 -4.61 -6.90 30.63
N ASN A 67 -3.56 -7.65 30.30
CA ASN A 67 -2.18 -7.24 30.52
C ASN A 67 -1.79 -6.17 29.50
N LYS A 68 -1.85 -4.90 29.91
CA LYS A 68 -1.56 -3.76 29.04
C LYS A 68 -0.16 -3.83 28.45
N ASN A 69 0.86 -4.12 29.26
CA ASN A 69 2.26 -4.19 28.80
C ASN A 69 2.44 -5.24 27.69
N GLU A 70 1.80 -6.41 27.82
CA GLU A 70 1.83 -7.45 26.79
C GLU A 70 1.19 -6.96 25.48
N ILE A 71 0.05 -6.27 25.58
CA ILE A 71 -0.68 -5.75 24.42
C ILE A 71 0.10 -4.63 23.73
N GLU A 72 0.65 -3.68 24.51
CA GLU A 72 1.45 -2.56 24.03
C GLU A 72 2.72 -3.06 23.32
N HIS A 73 3.46 -4.00 23.93
CA HIS A 73 4.62 -4.62 23.27
C HIS A 73 4.27 -5.30 21.94
N LEU A 74 3.10 -5.93 21.86
CA LEU A 74 2.64 -6.54 20.62
C LEU A 74 2.25 -5.49 19.57
N LEU A 75 1.63 -4.39 20.00
CA LEU A 75 1.30 -3.25 19.13
C LEU A 75 2.57 -2.58 18.57
N ASP A 76 3.59 -2.36 19.40
CA ASP A 76 4.88 -1.80 18.98
C ASP A 76 5.48 -2.65 17.85
N GLY A 77 5.59 -3.96 18.08
CA GLY A 77 6.20 -4.87 17.12
C GLY A 77 5.39 -5.04 15.82
N ILE A 78 4.06 -4.94 15.87
CA ILE A 78 3.20 -5.00 14.67
C ILE A 78 3.28 -3.68 13.89
N LEU A 79 3.35 -2.54 14.58
CA LEU A 79 3.34 -1.19 13.99
C LEU A 79 4.50 -0.99 12.99
N ASP A 80 5.66 -1.58 13.27
CA ASP A 80 6.84 -1.56 12.40
C ASP A 80 6.57 -2.12 10.99
N PHE A 81 5.54 -2.96 10.83
CA PHE A 81 5.17 -3.59 9.57
C PHE A 81 3.87 -3.05 8.96
N CYS A 82 3.26 -2.00 9.52
CA CYS A 82 1.93 -1.52 9.12
C CYS A 82 1.85 -0.88 7.72
N PHE A 83 2.97 -0.78 6.99
CA PHE A 83 2.98 -0.49 5.56
C PHE A 83 2.43 -1.68 4.72
N ASP A 84 2.38 -2.89 5.27
CA ASP A 84 1.73 -4.06 4.67
C ASP A 84 0.26 -4.17 5.13
N ASP A 85 -0.64 -4.41 4.17
CA ASP A 85 -2.08 -4.47 4.42
C ASP A 85 -2.51 -5.57 5.38
N LYS A 86 -1.83 -6.72 5.40
CA LYS A 86 -2.16 -7.83 6.31
C LYS A 86 -1.74 -7.47 7.73
N MET A 87 -0.56 -6.89 7.89
CA MET A 87 -0.05 -6.41 9.18
C MET A 87 -0.92 -5.27 9.72
N LEU A 88 -1.33 -4.33 8.88
CA LEU A 88 -2.26 -3.27 9.27
C LEU A 88 -3.62 -3.80 9.74
N LYS A 89 -4.15 -4.84 9.09
CA LYS A 89 -5.40 -5.49 9.54
C LYS A 89 -5.23 -6.12 10.92
N LEU A 90 -4.08 -6.73 11.18
CA LEU A 90 -3.74 -7.34 12.46
C LEU A 90 -3.59 -6.27 13.56
N PHE A 91 -2.88 -5.19 13.28
CA PHE A 91 -2.77 -4.02 14.15
C PHE A 91 -4.15 -3.49 14.53
N LYS A 92 -4.99 -3.18 13.54
CA LYS A 92 -6.36 -2.68 13.76
C LYS A 92 -7.21 -3.65 14.56
N LYS A 93 -7.00 -4.97 14.42
CA LYS A 93 -7.69 -5.99 15.22
C LYS A 93 -7.32 -5.89 16.69
N LEU A 94 -6.03 -5.78 17.00
CA LEU A 94 -5.56 -5.64 18.38
C LEU A 94 -5.97 -4.29 18.98
N CYS A 95 -5.87 -3.18 18.23
CA CYS A 95 -6.37 -1.87 18.68
C CYS A 95 -7.86 -1.89 19.04
N ARG A 96 -8.71 -2.53 18.22
CA ARG A 96 -10.15 -2.64 18.54
C ARG A 96 -10.40 -3.37 19.85
N TYR A 97 -9.61 -4.40 20.15
CA TYR A 97 -9.69 -5.10 21.42
C TYR A 97 -9.19 -4.21 22.56
N PHE A 98 -8.02 -3.60 22.39
CA PHE A 98 -7.38 -2.77 23.40
C PHE A 98 -8.17 -1.49 23.71
N TYR A 99 -8.97 -0.99 22.77
CA TYR A 99 -9.86 0.15 22.98
C TYR A 99 -10.82 -0.05 24.17
N TYR A 100 -11.29 -1.28 24.38
CA TYR A 100 -12.17 -1.59 25.51
C TYR A 100 -11.44 -1.63 26.86
N ILE A 101 -10.10 -1.60 26.85
CA ILE A 101 -9.22 -1.70 28.03
C ILE A 101 -8.60 -0.34 28.33
N ASP A 102 -8.04 0.31 27.31
CA ASP A 102 -7.42 1.62 27.39
C ASP A 102 -7.65 2.43 26.09
N PRO A 103 -8.76 3.17 25.99
CA PRO A 103 -9.08 3.93 24.78
C PRO A 103 -8.10 5.08 24.53
N LYS A 104 -7.48 5.64 25.59
CA LYS A 104 -6.51 6.73 25.44
C LYS A 104 -5.24 6.20 24.77
N VAL A 105 -4.63 5.15 25.34
CA VAL A 105 -3.40 4.57 24.77
C VAL A 105 -3.67 4.00 23.37
N THR A 106 -4.85 3.41 23.16
CA THR A 106 -5.24 2.95 21.82
C THR A 106 -5.28 4.09 20.80
N ALA A 107 -5.80 5.28 21.19
CA ALA A 107 -5.79 6.44 20.32
C ALA A 107 -4.35 6.91 20.01
N ASP A 108 -3.47 6.91 21.01
CA ASP A 108 -2.05 7.25 20.85
C ASP A 108 -1.39 6.34 19.79
N TYR A 109 -1.64 5.02 19.82
CA TYR A 109 -1.19 4.08 18.77
C TYR A 109 -1.76 4.36 17.38
N ILE A 110 -3.03 4.75 17.29
CA ILE A 110 -3.65 5.11 16.00
C ILE A 110 -2.97 6.37 15.44
N TYR A 111 -2.63 7.35 16.28
CA TYR A 111 -1.89 8.53 15.86
C TYR A 111 -0.47 8.16 15.39
N LEU A 112 0.24 7.30 16.11
CA LEU A 112 1.56 6.81 15.70
C LEU A 112 1.52 6.12 14.33
N TYR A 113 0.52 5.26 14.08
CA TYR A 113 0.33 4.67 12.76
C TYR A 113 0.15 5.74 11.67
N ARG A 114 -0.66 6.77 11.93
CA ARG A 114 -0.93 7.81 10.93
C ARG A 114 0.30 8.67 10.68
N ASP A 115 1.03 9.03 11.73
CA ASP A 115 2.27 9.79 11.62
C ASP A 115 3.32 9.05 10.78
N MET A 116 3.46 7.74 10.99
CA MET A 116 4.45 6.92 10.28
C MET A 116 4.04 6.54 8.85
N TRP A 117 2.76 6.21 8.62
CA TRP A 117 2.34 5.50 7.41
C TRP A 117 1.14 6.11 6.65
N ASP A 118 0.39 7.04 7.25
CA ASP A 118 -0.73 7.70 6.57
C ASP A 118 -0.23 8.95 5.82
N GLU A 119 0.04 8.79 4.53
CA GLU A 119 0.52 9.85 3.64
C GLU A 119 -0.41 11.09 3.59
N THR A 120 -1.68 10.94 3.97
CA THR A 120 -2.63 12.06 4.02
C THR A 120 -2.52 12.88 5.31
N PHE A 121 -1.90 12.33 6.35
CA PHE A 121 -1.73 12.97 7.65
C PHE A 121 -0.55 13.96 7.65
N GLN A 122 0.50 13.69 6.87
CA GLN A 122 1.71 14.51 6.79
C GLN A 122 1.56 15.80 5.96
N LYS A 123 0.36 16.10 5.44
CA LYS A 123 0.08 17.26 4.55
C LYS A 123 -0.76 18.37 5.21
N GLN A 124 -0.90 18.37 6.54
CA GLN A 124 -1.65 19.38 7.31
C GLN A 124 -0.70 20.34 8.02
#